data_AF-A0AA51L3V8-F1
#
_entry.id   AF-A0AA51L3V8-F1
#
_cell.length_a   1.000
_cell.length_b   1.000
_cell.length_c   1.000
_cell.angle_alpha   90.00
_cell.angle_beta   90.00
_cell.angle_gamma   90.00
#
_symmetry.space_group_name_H-M   'P 1'
#
loop_
_entity.id
_entity.type
_entity.pdbx_description
1 polymer ?
#
loop_
_entity_poly.entity_id
_entity_poly.type
_entity_poly.pdbx_seq_one_letter_code
_entity_poly.pdbx_strand_id
1 'polypeptide(L)' 'MKIVGYLLFAIGMWMMVAPQAVLGIEQLKWMAEYAFPGEALLGAIVCAGSLLLLKNDSYQLEGKN' A
#
# COMPACT_ATOMS: atom_id res chain seq x y z
N MET A 1 -1.93 12.30 11.70
CA MET A 1 -1.22 11.70 10.53
C MET A 1 -1.79 10.33 10.13
N LYS A 2 -2.59 9.68 10.97
CA LYS A 2 -3.25 8.38 10.72
C LYS A 2 -3.93 8.24 9.36
N ILE A 3 -4.77 9.20 8.96
CA ILE A 3 -5.47 9.17 7.67
C ILE A 3 -4.49 9.12 6.50
N VAL A 4 -3.40 9.91 6.56
CA VAL A 4 -2.35 9.90 5.53
C VAL A 4 -1.66 8.54 5.48
N GLY A 5 -1.37 7.94 6.63
CA GLY A 5 -0.81 6.58 6.71
C GLY A 5 -1.73 5.52 6.09
N TYR A 6 -3.03 5.55 6.38
CA TYR A 6 -3.99 4.62 5.77
C TYR A 6 -4.17 4.84 4.27
N LEU A 7 -4.20 6.09 3.80
CA LEU A 7 -4.26 6.41 2.38
C LEU A 7 -3.03 5.91 1.64
N LEU A 8 -1.83 6.15 2.18
CA LEU A 8 -0.58 5.64 1.59
C LEU A 8 -0.53 4.12 1.59
N PHE A 9 -1.03 3.47 2.65
CA PHE A 9 -1.10 2.02 2.71
C PHE A 9 -2.03 1.44 1.63
N ALA A 10 -3.21 2.06 1.44
CA ALA A 10 -4.14 1.65 0.38
C ALA A 10 -3.54 1.82 -1.02
N ILE A 11 -2.81 2.92 -1.26
CA ILE A 11 -2.11 3.16 -2.52
C ILE A 11 -1.00 2.12 -2.73
N GLY A 12 -0.17 1.86 -1.72
CA GLY A 12 0.91 0.87 -1.82
C GLY A 12 0.37 -0.54 -2.08
N MET A 13 -0.74 -0.91 -1.44
CA MET A 13 -1.44 -2.18 -1.71
C MET A 13 -1.97 -2.25 -3.14
N TRP A 14 -2.58 -1.18 -3.64
CA TRP A 14 -3.03 -1.10 -5.03
C TRP A 14 -1.87 -1.33 -6.01
N MET A 15 -0.75 -0.64 -5.81
CA MET A 15 0.46 -0.75 -6.63
C MET A 15 1.05 -2.18 -6.63
N MET A 16 0.89 -2.93 -5.55
CA MET A 16 1.32 -4.33 -5.47
C MET A 16 0.37 -5.30 -6.18
N VAL A 17 -0.94 -5.05 -6.11
CA VAL A 17 -1.99 -5.98 -6.61
C VAL A 17 -2.32 -5.73 -8.08
N ALA A 18 -2.32 -4.48 -8.54
CA ALA A 18 -2.63 -4.11 -9.93
C ALA A 18 -1.81 -4.89 -10.99
N PRO A 19 -0.47 -5.00 -10.90
CA PRO A 19 0.30 -5.79 -11.86
C PRO A 19 0.05 -7.31 -11.75
N GLN A 20 -0.39 -7.81 -10.59
CA GLN A 20 -0.73 -9.23 -10.41
C GLN A 20 -2.06 -9.60 -11.11
N ALA A 21 -2.91 -8.63 -11.38
CA ALA A 21 -4.17 -8.84 -12.09
C ALA A 21 -3.99 -9.34 -13.54
N VAL A 22 -2.80 -9.13 -14.16
CA VAL A 22 -2.45 -9.69 -15.47
C VAL A 22 -2.52 -11.22 -15.48
N LEU A 23 -2.09 -11.84 -14.38
CA LEU A 23 -1.98 -13.29 -14.23
C LEU A 23 -3.27 -13.93 -13.69
N GLY A 24 -4.28 -13.12 -13.40
CA GLY A 24 -5.48 -13.52 -12.66
C GLY A 24 -6.79 -13.42 -13.45
N ILE A 25 -7.87 -13.14 -12.71
CA ILE A 25 -9.24 -13.07 -13.21
C ILE A 25 -9.35 -12.05 -14.34
N GLU A 26 -9.94 -12.46 -15.45
CA GLU A 26 -10.04 -11.65 -16.67
C GLU A 26 -10.72 -10.29 -16.44
N GLN A 27 -11.66 -10.21 -15.50
CA GLN A 27 -12.37 -8.98 -15.11
C GLN A 27 -11.49 -7.96 -14.37
N LEU A 28 -10.31 -8.35 -13.90
CA LEU A 28 -9.37 -7.48 -13.19
C LEU A 28 -8.22 -7.00 -14.08
N LYS A 29 -8.14 -7.46 -15.35
CA LYS A 29 -7.10 -7.05 -16.31
C LYS A 29 -7.04 -5.53 -16.52
N TRP A 30 -8.16 -4.82 -16.39
CA TRP A 30 -8.17 -3.35 -16.50
C TRP A 30 -7.29 -2.68 -15.44
N MET A 31 -7.09 -3.29 -14.26
CA MET A 31 -6.18 -2.74 -13.25
C MET A 31 -4.72 -2.79 -13.71
N ALA A 32 -4.36 -3.79 -14.50
CA ALA A 32 -3.02 -3.93 -15.04
C ALA A 32 -2.72 -2.99 -16.20
N GLU A 33 -3.75 -2.45 -16.88
CA GLU A 33 -3.54 -1.42 -17.91
C GLU A 33 -2.98 -0.13 -17.33
N TYR A 34 -3.26 0.15 -16.05
CA TYR A 34 -2.69 1.28 -15.31
C TYR A 34 -1.37 0.94 -14.64
N ALA A 35 -0.90 -0.31 -14.75
CA ALA A 35 0.27 -0.79 -14.04
C ALA A 35 1.55 -0.73 -14.88
N PHE A 36 2.70 -0.48 -14.24
CA PHE A 36 4.00 -0.44 -14.90
C PHE A 36 5.02 -1.42 -14.30
N PRO A 37 6.03 -1.87 -15.08
CA PRO A 37 7.04 -2.80 -14.57
C PRO A 37 7.82 -2.18 -13.41
N GLY A 38 7.88 -2.88 -12.28
CA GLY A 38 8.52 -2.43 -11.04
C GLY A 38 7.60 -1.71 -10.07
N GLU A 39 6.34 -1.47 -10.43
CA GLU A 39 5.35 -0.81 -9.57
C GLU A 39 5.10 -1.58 -8.27
N ALA A 40 5.11 -2.91 -8.30
CA ALA A 40 4.96 -3.73 -7.10
C ALA A 40 6.09 -3.50 -6.08
N LEU A 41 7.33 -3.27 -6.56
CA LEU A 41 8.46 -2.96 -5.68
C LEU A 41 8.31 -1.57 -5.05
N LEU A 42 7.86 -0.59 -5.84
CA LEU A 42 7.54 0.74 -5.32
C LEU A 42 6.38 0.69 -4.33
N GLY A 43 5.34 -0.10 -4.61
CA GLY A 43 4.21 -0.34 -3.72
C GLY A 43 4.65 -0.90 -2.37
N ALA A 44 5.61 -1.84 -2.36
CA ALA A 44 6.19 -2.36 -1.13
C ALA A 44 6.93 -1.28 -0.30
N ILE A 45 7.67 -0.38 -0.96
CA ILE A 45 8.35 0.75 -0.30
C ILE A 45 7.32 1.74 0.27
N VAL A 46 6.25 2.03 -0.49
CA VAL A 46 5.16 2.91 -0.06
C VAL A 46 4.44 2.32 1.15
N CYS A 47 4.13 1.01 1.14
CA CYS A 47 3.56 0.29 2.29
C CYS A 47 4.47 0.33 3.52
N ALA A 48 5.78 0.14 3.34
CA ALA A 48 6.72 0.23 4.45
C ALA A 48 6.73 1.64 5.07
N GLY A 49 6.79 2.68 4.22
CA GLY A 49 6.71 4.07 4.65
C GLY A 49 5.39 4.40 5.37
N SER A 50 4.27 3.91 4.86
CA SER A 50 2.97 4.12 5.48
C SER A 50 2.84 3.46 6.85
N LEU A 51 3.41 2.26 7.01
CA LEU A 51 3.43 1.55 8.30
C LEU A 51 4.32 2.27 9.32
N LEU A 52 5.43 2.89 8.90
CA LEU A 52 6.25 3.73 9.79
C LEU A 52 5.46 4.95 10.29
N LEU A 53 4.67 5.58 9.42
CA LEU A 53 3.81 6.71 9.79
C LEU A 53 2.67 6.30 10.75
N LEU A 54 2.13 5.10 10.58
CA LEU A 54 1.11 4.54 11.48
C LEU A 54 1.70 4.09 12.82
N LYS A 55 2.93 3.53 12.83
CA LYS A 55 3.63 3.04 14.02
C LYS A 55 3.99 4.17 15.01
N ASN A 56 4.29 5.37 14.53
CA ASN A 56 4.66 6.50 15.39
C ASN A 56 3.52 6.92 16.35
N ASP A 57 2.26 6.60 16.02
CA ASP A 57 1.11 6.88 16.88
C ASP A 57 0.86 5.79 17.95
N SER A 58 1.45 4.59 17.82
CA SER A 58 1.20 3.45 18.73
C SER A 58 1.90 3.62 20.08
N TYR A 59 3.12 4.16 20.09
CA TYR A 59 3.88 4.41 21.33
C TYR A 59 3.24 5.45 22.25
N GLN A 60 2.40 6.34 21.71
CA GLN A 60 1.68 7.36 22.49
C GLN A 60 0.54 6.76 23.33
N LEU A 61 0.05 5.56 22.99
CA LEU A 61 -1.04 4.89 23.73
C LEU A 61 -0.53 3.94 24.82
N GLU A 62 0.69 3.43 24.66
CA GLU A 62 1.29 2.47 25.61
C GLU A 62 1.98 3.18 26.80
N GLY A 63 2.41 4.44 26.64
CA GLY A 63 2.96 5.26 27.72
C GLY A 63 1.93 6.01 28.57
N LYS A 64 0.63 5.71 28.39
CA LYS A 64 -0.49 6.42 29.05
C LYS A 64 -1.45 5.48 29.78
N ASN A 65 -0.94 4.32 30.23
CA ASN A 65 -1.60 3.41 31.17
C ASN A 65 -0.73 3.19 32.40
#